data_AF-A0A450ZME7-F1
#
_entry.id   AF-A0A450ZME7-F1
#
_cell.length_a   1.000
_cell.length_b   1.000
_cell.length_c   1.000
_cell.angle_alpha   90.00
_cell.angle_beta   90.00
_cell.angle_gamma   90.00
#
_symmetry.space_group_name_H-M   'P 1'
#
loop_
_entity.id
_entity.type
_entity.pdbx_description
1 polymer ?
#
loop_
_entity_poly.entity_id
_entity_poly.type
_entity_poly.pdbx_seq_one_letter_code
_entity_poly.pdbx_strand_id
1 'polypeptide(L)' 'MFSFHHVSISVTDIDRSIQFYETLGFKVVLRWKADDQSLQITHLRLNEVILRTVLFCKASAGT' A
#
# COMPACT_ATOMS: atom_id res chain seq x y z
N MET A 1 -4.94 25.48 -9.08
CA MET A 1 -3.70 25.30 -8.30
C MET A 1 -3.48 23.81 -8.11
N PHE A 2 -2.31 23.28 -8.45
CA PHE A 2 -2.00 21.85 -8.29
C PHE A 2 -1.42 21.60 -6.89
N SER A 3 -1.91 20.57 -6.20
CA SER A 3 -1.38 20.12 -4.91
C SER A 3 -1.04 18.64 -5.02
N PHE A 4 0.06 18.25 -4.40
CA PHE A 4 0.49 16.85 -4.35
C PHE A 4 -0.46 16.06 -3.44
N HIS A 5 -1.17 15.08 -4.02
CA HIS A 5 -2.17 14.32 -3.26
C HIS A 5 -1.62 13.03 -2.66
N HIS A 6 -0.91 12.22 -3.44
CA HIS A 6 -0.24 10.99 -2.99
C HIS A 6 0.69 10.42 -4.07
N VAL A 7 1.61 9.54 -3.67
CA VAL A 7 2.38 8.66 -4.57
C VAL A 7 1.91 7.22 -4.39
N SER A 8 1.83 6.47 -5.48
CA SER A 8 1.54 5.04 -5.48
C SER A 8 2.80 4.22 -5.77
N ILE A 9 3.09 3.23 -4.93
CA ILE A 9 4.23 2.32 -5.11
C ILE A 9 3.73 0.88 -5.19
N SER A 10 4.07 0.19 -6.28
CA SER A 10 3.85 -1.24 -6.40
C SER A 10 4.90 -2.02 -5.61
N VAL A 11 4.46 -2.97 -4.79
CA VAL A 11 5.34 -3.80 -3.95
C VAL A 11 5.04 -5.28 -4.18
N THR A 12 5.97 -6.15 -3.81
CA THR A 12 5.83 -7.62 -3.91
C THR A 12 5.37 -8.27 -2.60
N ASP A 13 5.57 -7.58 -1.48
CA ASP A 13 5.13 -7.98 -0.15
C ASP A 13 4.68 -6.72 0.60
N ILE A 14 3.39 -6.64 0.89
CA ILE A 14 2.80 -5.43 1.47
C ILE A 14 3.13 -5.29 2.95
N ASP A 15 3.17 -6.39 3.71
CA ASP A 15 3.37 -6.34 5.14
C ASP A 15 4.83 -6.02 5.45
N ARG A 16 5.78 -6.59 4.69
CA ARG A 16 7.19 -6.19 4.76
C ARG A 16 7.41 -4.72 4.37
N SER A 17 6.68 -4.25 3.36
CA SER A 17 6.75 -2.84 2.94
C SER A 17 6.19 -1.91 4.01
N ILE A 18 5.06 -2.26 4.64
CA ILE A 18 4.47 -1.50 5.74
C ILE A 18 5.46 -1.41 6.90
N GLN A 19 6.04 -2.55 7.34
CA GLN A 19 7.04 -2.56 8.40
C GLN A 19 8.20 -1.63 8.11
N PHE A 20 8.73 -1.64 6.87
CA PHE A 20 9.78 -0.72 6.46
C PHE A 20 9.36 0.74 6.60
N TYR A 21 8.21 1.13 6.05
CA TYR A 21 7.76 2.53 6.10
C TYR A 21 7.35 2.97 7.52
N GLU A 22 6.89 2.06 8.38
CA GLU A 22 6.65 2.33 9.80
C GLU A 22 7.95 2.71 10.53
N THR A 23 9.10 2.14 10.17
CA THR A 23 10.41 2.58 10.71
C THR A 23 10.76 4.03 10.34
N LEU A 24 10.19 4.55 9.25
CA LEU A 24 10.33 5.93 8.79
C LEU A 24 9.26 6.87 9.37
N GLY A 25 8.43 6.37 10.30
CA GLY A 25 7.38 7.14 10.98
C GLY A 25 6.04 7.20 10.24
N PHE A 26 5.90 6.48 9.12
CA PHE A 26 4.61 6.37 8.46
C PHE A 26 3.63 5.54 9.31
N LYS A 27 2.35 5.84 9.20
CA LYS A 27 1.27 5.08 9.87
C LYS A 27 0.25 4.60 8.86
N VAL A 28 -0.20 3.37 9.00
CA VAL A 28 -1.32 2.84 8.20
C VAL A 28 -2.60 3.60 8.54
N VAL A 29 -3.28 4.11 7.51
CA VAL A 29 -4.56 4.84 7.66
C VAL A 29 -5.72 4.13 6.97
N LEU A 30 -5.44 3.31 5.96
CA LEU A 30 -6.44 2.52 5.26
C LEU A 30 -5.81 1.23 4.75
N ARG A 31 -6.50 0.11 4.94
CA ARG A 31 -6.23 -1.14 4.23
C ARG A 31 -7.48 -1.52 3.46
N TRP A 32 -7.31 -1.84 2.19
CA TRP A 32 -8.36 -2.35 1.32
C TRP A 32 -7.85 -3.57 0.57
N LYS A 33 -8.74 -4.54 0.36
CA LYS A 33 -8.48 -5.74 -0.42
C LYS A 33 -9.66 -5.93 -1.38
N ALA A 34 -9.37 -6.38 -2.60
CA ALA A 34 -10.39 -6.85 -3.51
C ALA A 34 -11.00 -8.17 -2.97
N ASP A 35 -12.29 -8.40 -3.23
CA ASP A 35 -13.01 -9.60 -2.77
C ASP A 35 -12.41 -10.89 -3.36
N ASP A 36 -11.91 -10.81 -4.59
CA ASP A 36 -11.22 -11.89 -5.30
C ASP A 36 -9.75 -12.07 -4.88
N GLN A 37 -9.29 -11.28 -3.90
CA GLN A 37 -7.92 -11.26 -3.39
C GLN A 37 -6.84 -10.93 -4.43
N SER A 38 -7.21 -10.46 -5.64
CA SER A 38 -6.27 -10.12 -6.71
C SER A 38 -5.42 -8.89 -6.41
N LEU A 39 -5.91 -8.02 -5.53
CA LEU A 39 -5.32 -6.71 -5.25
C LEU A 39 -5.45 -6.35 -3.78
N GLN A 40 -4.37 -5.85 -3.21
CA GLN A 40 -4.36 -5.21 -1.90
C GLN A 40 -3.77 -3.81 -2.01
N ILE A 41 -4.43 -2.84 -1.36
CA ILE A 41 -4.00 -1.45 -1.30
C ILE A 41 -3.89 -1.06 0.17
N THR A 42 -2.76 -0.48 0.57
CA THR A 42 -2.57 0.10 1.90
C THR A 42 -2.11 1.54 1.80
N HIS A 43 -2.84 2.46 2.41
CA HIS A 43 -2.40 3.84 2.56
C HIS A 43 -1.64 4.00 3.85
N LEU A 44 -0.50 4.66 3.72
CA LEU A 44 0.35 5.11 4.79
C LEU A 44 0.39 6.64 4.78
N ARG A 45 0.44 7.26 5.96
CA ARG A 45 0.51 8.71 6.12
C ARG A 45 1.73 9.09 6.94
N LEU A 46 2.44 10.12 6.51
CA LEU A 46 3.49 10.81 7.26
C LEU A 46 3.18 12.31 7.24
N ASN A 47 2.77 12.86 8.39
CA ASN A 47 2.28 14.24 8.51
C ASN A 47 1.17 14.54 7.48
N GLU A 48 1.36 15.50 6.58
CA GLU A 48 0.39 15.84 5.52
C GLU A 48 0.58 15.04 4.22
N VAL A 49 1.59 14.17 4.15
CA VAL A 49 1.91 13.38 2.95
C VAL A 49 1.28 11.99 3.06
N ILE A 50 0.56 11.58 2.01
CA ILE A 50 -0.01 10.24 1.89
C ILE A 50 0.82 9.43 0.89
N LEU A 51 1.30 8.28 1.33
CA LEU A 51 1.92 7.25 0.50
C LEU A 51 0.94 6.10 0.32
N ARG A 52 0.60 5.75 -0.92
CA ARG A 52 -0.22 4.58 -1.24
C ARG A 52 0.70 3.43 -1.65
N THR A 53 0.65 2.32 -0.93
CA THR A 53 1.28 1.06 -1.33
C THR A 53 0.25 0.17 -2.00
N VAL A 54 0.64 -0.47 -3.10
CA VAL A 54 -0.21 -1.33 -3.91
C VAL A 54 0.50 -2.67 -4.08
N LEU A 55 -0.14 -3.75 -3.69
CA LEU A 55 0.33 -5.11 -3.91
C LEU A 55 -0.64 -5.82 -4.84
N PHE A 56 -0.13 -6.27 -5.99
CA PHE A 56 -0.86 -7.20 -6.84
C PHE A 56 -0.58 -8.61 -6.35
N CYS A 57 -1.62 -9.28 -5.89
CA CYS A 57 -1.53 -10.69 -5.54
C CYS A 57 -1.64 -11.48 -6.85
N LYS A 58 -0.62 -12.29 -7.16
CA LYS A 58 -0.83 -13.32 -8.17
C LYS A 58 -1.85 -14.30 -7.63
N ALA A 59 -2.98 -14.46 -8.32
CA ALA A 59 -3.83 -15.62 -8.12
C ALA A 59 -2.93 -16.85 -8.27
N SER A 60 -2.87 -17.69 -7.23
CA SER A 60 -2.18 -18.97 -7.30
C SER A 60 -2.75 -19.72 -8.50
N ALA A 61 -1.92 -20.01 -9.49
CA ALA A 61 -2.29 -20.95 -10.55
C ALA A 61 -2.60 -22.28 -9.85
N GLY A 62 -3.88 -22.61 -9.75
CA GLY A 62 -4.33 -23.90 -9.24
C GLY A 62 -3.64 -25.00 -10.05
N THR A 63 -2.97 -25.90 -9.34
CA THR A 63 -2.42 -27.15 -9.89
C THR A 63 -3.47 -28.23 -9.76
#